data_AF-A0A2M7AW31-F1
#
_entry.id   AF-A0A2M7AW31-F1
#
_cell.length_a   1.000
_cell.length_b   1.000
_cell.length_c   1.000
_cell.angle_alpha   90.00
_cell.angle_beta   90.00
_cell.angle_gamma   90.00
#
_symmetry.space_group_name_H-M   'P 1'
#
loop_
_entity.id
_entity.type
_entity.pdbx_description
1 polymer ?
#
loop_
_entity_poly.entity_id
_entity_poly.type
_entity_poly.pdbx_seq_one_letter_code
_entity_poly.pdbx_strand_id
1 'polypeptide(L)' 'MPTIHQLIKKGRKSGKKKDKTPALAFGFNVLKNRPKASFSPFKRGVCLKV' A
#
# COMPACT_ATOMS: atom_id res chain seq x y z
N MET A 1 29.79 2.40 11.33
CA MET A 1 29.89 1.69 10.03
C MET A 1 29.73 0.20 10.32
N PRO A 2 28.77 -0.52 9.71
CA PRO A 2 28.54 -1.92 10.04
C PRO A 2 29.61 -2.84 9.44
N THR A 3 29.98 -3.89 10.16
CA THR A 3 30.93 -4.91 9.68
C THR A 3 30.24 -5.93 8.76
N ILE A 4 31.02 -6.66 7.96
CA ILE A 4 30.48 -7.68 7.03
C ILE A 4 29.66 -8.73 7.79
N HIS A 5 30.15 -9.22 8.93
CA HIS A 5 29.41 -10.16 9.77
C HIS A 5 28.09 -9.59 10.33
N GLN A 6 28.02 -8.28 10.59
CA GLN A 6 26.77 -7.62 11.00
C GLN A 6 25.75 -7.56 9.85
N LEU A 7 26.21 -7.30 8.61
CA LEU A 7 25.35 -7.30 7.43
C LEU A 7 24.87 -8.71 7.06
N ILE A 8 25.71 -9.73 7.26
CA ILE A 8 25.34 -11.15 7.10
C ILE A 8 24.26 -11.53 8.12
N LYS A 9 24.41 -11.14 9.40
CA LYS A 9 23.41 -11.43 10.44
C LYS A 9 22.14 -10.56 10.32
N LYS A 10 22.27 -9.30 9.90
CA LYS A 10 21.19 -8.32 9.77
C LYS A 10 21.36 -7.52 8.48
N GLY A 11 20.75 -8.01 7.40
CA GLY A 11 20.75 -7.33 6.11
C GLY A 11 20.14 -5.92 6.20
N ARG A 12 20.61 -5.00 5.35
CA ARG A 12 20.02 -3.67 5.23
C ARG A 12 18.60 -3.79 4.67
N LYS A 13 17.66 -3.06 5.27
CA LYS A 13 16.28 -2.96 4.79
C LYS A 13 16.07 -1.61 4.13
N SER A 14 15.45 -1.59 2.96
CA SER A 14 14.99 -0.35 2.34
C SER A 14 13.77 0.19 3.08
N GLY A 15 13.70 1.52 3.20
CA GLY A 15 12.52 2.19 3.76
C GLY A 15 11.33 2.07 2.81
N LYS A 16 10.15 1.72 3.35
CA LYS A 16 8.91 1.71 2.57
C LYS A 16 8.42 3.14 2.37
N LYS A 17 8.01 3.46 1.14
CA LYS A 17 7.36 4.73 0.82
C LYS A 17 5.85 4.61 1.01
N LYS A 18 5.20 5.70 1.40
CA LYS A 18 3.74 5.79 1.46
C LYS A 18 3.20 6.16 0.08
N ASP A 19 2.09 5.54 -0.31
CA ASP A 19 1.39 5.88 -1.53
C ASP A 19 0.64 7.20 -1.36
N LYS A 20 0.66 8.05 -2.40
CA LYS A 20 -0.04 9.34 -2.39
C LYS A 20 -1.57 9.18 -2.49
N THR A 21 -2.04 8.08 -3.07
CA THR A 21 -3.46 7.86 -3.42
C THR A 21 -3.94 6.45 -3.02
N PRO A 22 -4.01 6.11 -1.71
CA PRO A 22 -4.40 4.77 -1.25
C PRO A 22 -5.82 4.38 -1.68
N ALA A 23 -6.74 5.34 -1.80
CA ALA A 23 -8.10 5.08 -2.25
C ALA A 23 -8.16 4.47 -3.67
N LEU A 24 -7.19 4.77 -4.54
CA LEU A 24 -7.10 4.21 -5.89
C LEU A 24 -6.45 2.83 -5.93
N ALA A 25 -5.74 2.43 -4.88
CA ALA A 25 -5.06 1.13 -4.79
C ALA A 25 -5.98 -0.02 -4.32
N PHE A 26 -7.07 0.29 -3.58
CA PHE A 26 -7.92 -0.73 -2.97
C PHE A 26 -9.39 -0.61 -3.40
N GLY A 27 -10.02 -1.74 -3.73
CA GLY A 27 -11.47 -1.86 -3.86
C GLY A 27 -12.04 -2.64 -2.67
N PHE A 28 -13.36 -2.59 -2.48
CA PHE A 28 -14.03 -3.38 -1.45
C PHE A 28 -14.71 -4.60 -2.05
N ASN A 29 -14.46 -5.78 -1.47
CA ASN A 29 -15.16 -7.01 -1.85
C ASN A 29 -16.31 -7.23 -0.88
N VAL A 30 -17.54 -6.96 -1.34
CA VAL A 30 -18.77 -7.09 -0.54
C VAL A 30 -19.04 -8.54 -0.15
N LEU A 31 -18.81 -9.51 -1.05
CA LEU A 31 -19.05 -10.94 -0.79
C LEU A 31 -18.16 -11.50 0.32
N LYS A 32 -16.95 -10.95 0.47
CA LYS A 32 -15.98 -11.38 1.49
C LYS A 32 -15.80 -10.35 2.60
N ASN A 33 -16.61 -9.28 2.59
CA ASN A 33 -16.57 -8.14 3.50
C ASN A 33 -15.14 -7.64 3.81
N ARG A 34 -14.29 -7.53 2.77
CA ARG A 34 -12.86 -7.20 2.96
C ARG A 34 -12.30 -6.34 1.82
N PRO A 35 -11.32 -5.46 2.09
CA PRO A 35 -10.60 -4.76 1.05
C PRO A 35 -9.81 -5.74 0.16
N LYS A 36 -9.76 -5.46 -1.14
CA LYS A 36 -8.99 -6.18 -2.15
C LYS A 36 -8.13 -5.19 -2.92
N ALA A 37 -6.86 -5.52 -3.17
CA ALA A 37 -6.01 -4.71 -4.03
C ALA A 37 -6.60 -4.66 -5.44
N SER A 38 -6.83 -3.45 -5.94
CA SER A 38 -7.37 -3.15 -7.25
C SER A 38 -6.92 -1.75 -7.64
N PHE A 39 -5.81 -1.69 -8.35
CA PHE A 39 -5.22 -0.44 -8.85
C PHE A 39 -5.97 0.03 -10.09
N SER A 40 -6.44 1.27 -10.08
CA SER A 40 -7.06 1.89 -11.24
C SER A 40 -6.70 3.37 -11.31
N PRO A 41 -6.66 3.97 -12.52
CA PRO A 41 -6.34 5.39 -12.69
C PRO A 41 -7.42 6.32 -12.10
N PHE A 42 -8.68 5.87 -12.05
CA PHE A 42 -9.79 6.56 -11.41
C PHE A 42 -10.81 5.54 -10.87
N LYS A 43 -11.70 5.97 -9.98
CA LYS A 43 -12.84 5.19 -9.45
C LYS A 43 -14.09 6.06 -9.44
N ARG A 44 -15.24 5.46 -9.78
CA ARG A 44 -16.54 6.16 -9.74
C ARG A 44 -16.95 6.40 -8.29
N GLY A 45 -17.59 7.54 -8.02
CA GLY A 45 -18.10 7.93 -6.71
C GLY A 45 -19.27 8.91 -6.83
N VAL A 46 -20.01 9.07 -5.74
CA VAL A 46 -21.16 10.00 -5.64
C VAL A 46 -20.79 11.11 -4.65
N CYS A 47 -21.17 12.35 -4.94
CA CYS A 47 -20.95 13.49 -4.04
C CYS A 47 -21.90 13.39 -2.83
N LEU A 48 -21.36 13.47 -1.61
CA LEU A 48 -22.15 13.39 -0.37
C LEU A 48 -22.65 14.75 0.10
N LYS A 49 -21.87 15.80 -0.15
CA LYS A 49 -22.19 17.17 0.24
C LYS A 49 -21.57 18.13 -0.77
N VAL A 50 -22.39 19.08 -1.22
CA VAL A 50 -21.96 20.22 -2.03
C VAL A 50 -21.68 21.43 -1.14
#